data_AF-T1FQ84-F1
#
_entry.id   AF-T1FQ84-F1
#
_cell.length_a   1.000
_cell.length_b   1.000
_cell.length_c   1.000
_cell.angle_alpha   90.00
_cell.angle_beta   90.00
_cell.angle_gamma   90.00
#
_symmetry.space_group_name_H-M   'P 1'
#
loop_
_entity.id
_entity.type
_entity.pdbx_description
1 polymer ?
#
loop_
_entity_poly.entity_id
_entity_poly.type
_entity_poly.pdbx_seq_one_letter_code
_entity_poly.pdbx_strand_id
1 'polypeptide(L)'
;MFRLVLKSFCNAVVRSNASLVKNVQSCRFLSCSISRSYLTGNVLFKNGPKLACLSSCNRLRQLHSSGDADLAEYLKDEIKLEKEHDKSISKKVRGFEVSKSEGPNVVLTKKQDNETITIKFNVNNTVEDSLLSSTDQQQQEDDVAMVSRPAFVIEIDKGGEEKLAIHCVFPTHEDLSNETPSNEEAYEDLLEIQDVALLKKNQEWDDDVYSLSGNVMDGNLYDMLLKMLEERGVDADFLDDLVDWSTSYEHKNYVTLLEGIQSFVKSK
;
A
#
# COMPACT_ATOMS: atom_id res chain seq x y z
N MET A 1 -13.40 4.14 20.54
CA MET A 1 -14.74 3.54 20.48
C MET A 1 -15.23 3.80 19.06
N PHE A 2 -14.91 2.86 18.17
CA PHE A 2 -14.78 3.00 16.73
C PHE A 2 -15.91 2.20 16.08
N ARG A 3 -17.09 2.81 15.91
CA ARG A 3 -18.25 2.09 15.38
C ARG A 3 -18.16 1.96 13.86
N LEU A 4 -17.51 0.90 13.36
CA LEU A 4 -17.47 0.58 11.93
C LEU A 4 -18.49 -0.51 11.61
N VAL A 5 -19.44 -0.15 10.75
CA VAL A 5 -20.50 -1.02 10.24
C VAL A 5 -19.86 -2.06 9.33
N LEU A 6 -19.91 -3.34 9.74
CA LEU A 6 -19.59 -4.48 8.89
C LEU A 6 -20.30 -4.37 7.54
N LYS A 7 -19.54 -4.32 6.45
CA LYS A 7 -20.02 -4.73 5.12
C LYS A 7 -19.09 -5.79 4.56
N SER A 8 -19.50 -7.03 4.79
CA SER A 8 -19.02 -8.23 4.15
C SER A 8 -18.90 -8.03 2.63
N PHE A 9 -17.68 -8.04 2.12
CA PHE A 9 -17.41 -8.36 0.72
C PHE A 9 -16.76 -9.73 0.67
N CYS A 10 -17.58 -10.74 0.36
CA CYS A 10 -17.10 -12.04 -0.06
C CYS A 10 -16.21 -11.88 -1.31
N ASN A 11 -14.90 -12.04 -1.16
CA ASN A 11 -14.00 -12.18 -2.30
C ASN A 11 -14.14 -13.59 -2.89
N ALA A 12 -14.90 -13.70 -3.98
CA ALA A 12 -14.85 -14.86 -4.84
C ALA A 12 -13.56 -14.81 -5.68
N VAL A 13 -12.60 -15.66 -5.33
CA VAL A 13 -11.38 -15.89 -6.12
C VAL A 13 -11.77 -16.55 -7.45
N VAL A 14 -11.63 -15.80 -8.56
CA VAL A 14 -11.61 -16.37 -9.91
C VAL A 14 -10.22 -16.12 -10.49
N ARG A 15 -9.41 -17.19 -10.53
CA ARG A 15 -8.14 -17.24 -11.28
C ARG A 15 -8.45 -17.22 -12.78
N SER A 16 -7.85 -16.30 -13.52
CA SER A 16 -7.72 -16.43 -14.97
C SER A 16 -6.32 -16.00 -15.42
N ASN A 17 -5.57 -16.96 -15.94
CA ASN A 17 -4.27 -16.75 -16.57
C ASN A 17 -4.49 -16.32 -18.03
N ALA A 18 -3.97 -15.16 -18.41
CA ALA A 18 -3.83 -14.78 -19.82
C ALA A 18 -2.46 -14.16 -20.07
N SER A 19 -1.65 -14.92 -20.83
CA SER A 19 -0.29 -14.61 -21.25
C SER A 19 -0.23 -13.54 -22.34
N LEU A 20 0.77 -12.65 -22.19
CA LEU A 20 1.25 -11.62 -23.11
C LEU A 20 1.44 -12.07 -24.57
N VAL A 21 0.94 -11.27 -25.53
CA VAL A 21 1.45 -11.24 -26.91
C VAL A 21 1.62 -9.79 -27.38
N LYS A 22 2.71 -9.58 -28.12
CA LYS A 22 3.43 -8.34 -28.41
C LYS A 22 2.75 -7.42 -29.45
N ASN A 23 2.92 -6.14 -29.17
CA ASN A 23 2.93 -4.94 -30.00
C ASN A 23 3.42 -5.13 -31.46
N VAL A 24 2.67 -4.62 -32.46
CA VAL A 24 3.20 -3.97 -33.69
C VAL A 24 2.17 -2.95 -34.20
N GLN A 25 2.63 -1.71 -34.37
CA GLN A 25 1.92 -0.57 -34.94
C GLN A 25 1.70 -0.70 -36.46
N SER A 26 0.54 -0.27 -36.96
CA SER A 26 0.38 0.15 -38.36
C SER A 26 -0.82 1.09 -38.49
N CYS A 27 -0.57 2.40 -38.44
CA CYS A 27 -1.54 3.44 -38.80
C CYS A 27 -1.87 3.34 -40.30
N ARG A 28 -3.14 3.07 -40.64
CA ARG A 28 -3.66 3.25 -42.01
C ARG A 28 -4.35 4.60 -42.12
N PHE A 29 -3.78 5.42 -42.99
CA PHE A 29 -4.32 6.68 -43.50
C PHE A 29 -5.69 6.45 -44.17
N LEU A 30 -6.69 7.24 -43.80
CA LEU A 30 -7.93 7.39 -44.57
C LEU A 30 -7.77 8.57 -45.53
N SER A 31 -7.82 8.26 -46.82
CA SER A 31 -7.82 9.20 -47.93
C SER A 31 -9.12 10.00 -47.97
N CYS A 32 -9.03 11.33 -47.97
CA CYS A 32 -10.15 12.23 -48.31
C CYS A 32 -9.87 12.82 -49.70
N SER A 33 -10.68 12.46 -50.69
CA SER A 33 -10.54 12.92 -52.07
C SER A 33 -10.96 14.39 -52.19
N ILE A 34 -10.02 15.25 -52.57
CA ILE A 34 -10.27 16.65 -52.93
C ILE A 34 -10.70 16.70 -54.40
N SER A 35 -11.96 16.99 -54.66
CA SER A 35 -12.44 17.31 -56.01
C SER A 35 -12.23 18.79 -56.31
N ARG A 36 -11.43 19.08 -57.35
CA ARG A 36 -11.30 20.40 -57.98
C ARG A 36 -12.60 20.78 -58.68
N SER A 37 -13.13 21.96 -58.39
CA SER A 37 -14.16 22.62 -59.19
C SER A 37 -13.55 23.73 -60.05
N TYR A 38 -13.89 23.73 -61.33
CA TYR A 38 -13.72 24.86 -62.25
C TYR A 38 -15.07 25.55 -62.45
N LEU A 39 -15.06 26.88 -62.42
CA LEU A 39 -16.21 27.76 -62.71
C LEU A 39 -16.47 27.83 -64.22
N THR A 40 -17.75 27.75 -64.62
CA THR A 40 -18.45 28.73 -65.49
C THR A 40 -19.89 28.28 -65.75
N GLY A 41 -20.86 29.19 -65.67
CA GLY A 41 -22.17 29.05 -66.34
C GLY A 41 -23.38 29.55 -65.54
N ASN A 42 -23.92 30.71 -65.93
CA ASN A 42 -25.18 31.29 -65.43
C ASN A 42 -26.41 30.51 -65.90
N VAL A 43 -27.38 30.23 -65.02
CA VAL A 43 -28.84 30.29 -65.29
C VAL A 43 -29.61 30.56 -63.98
N LEU A 44 -30.55 31.49 -64.06
CA LEU A 44 -31.51 31.94 -63.05
C LEU A 44 -32.68 30.95 -62.92
N PHE A 45 -33.08 30.50 -61.72
CA PHE A 45 -34.47 30.11 -61.41
C PHE A 45 -34.77 30.13 -59.90
N LYS A 46 -36.05 30.38 -59.59
CA LYS A 46 -36.66 30.83 -58.33
C LYS A 46 -36.89 29.72 -57.27
N ASN A 47 -36.87 30.14 -56.00
CA ASN A 47 -37.64 29.70 -54.81
C ASN A 47 -37.49 28.27 -54.22
N GLY A 48 -37.00 28.22 -52.96
CA GLY A 48 -37.38 27.28 -51.89
C GLY A 48 -36.34 26.21 -51.49
N PRO A 49 -36.42 25.60 -50.28
CA PRO A 49 -36.56 26.17 -48.93
C PRO A 49 -35.24 26.08 -48.12
N LYS A 50 -35.24 26.66 -46.92
CA LYS A 50 -34.14 26.66 -45.94
C LYS A 50 -33.67 25.24 -45.59
N LEU A 51 -32.42 24.89 -45.92
CA LEU A 51 -31.72 23.74 -45.33
C LEU A 51 -30.92 24.25 -44.13
N ALA A 52 -31.55 24.16 -42.96
CA ALA A 52 -30.84 24.20 -41.69
C ALA A 52 -29.91 22.98 -41.64
N CYS A 53 -28.60 23.23 -41.67
CA CYS A 53 -27.61 22.23 -41.29
C CYS A 53 -27.71 22.02 -39.76
N LEU A 54 -28.68 21.21 -39.35
CA LEU A 54 -28.71 20.56 -38.04
C LEU A 54 -27.80 19.33 -38.14
N SER A 55 -26.50 19.56 -37.98
CA SER A 55 -25.54 18.49 -37.76
C SER A 55 -24.77 18.81 -36.49
N SER A 56 -25.52 18.73 -35.38
CA SER A 56 -25.00 18.54 -34.03
C SER A 56 -24.15 17.26 -34.00
N CYS A 57 -22.90 17.36 -34.40
CA CYS A 57 -21.90 16.33 -34.12
C CYS A 57 -20.77 16.96 -33.32
N ASN A 58 -20.36 16.23 -32.28
CA ASN A 58 -19.23 16.47 -31.38
C ASN A 58 -19.47 17.37 -30.16
N ARG A 59 -20.64 17.27 -29.53
CA ARG A 59 -20.60 17.12 -28.07
C ARG A 59 -20.15 15.70 -27.79
N LEU A 60 -18.85 15.52 -27.63
CA LEU A 60 -18.30 14.51 -26.73
C LEU A 60 -19.08 14.67 -25.44
N ARG A 61 -20.16 13.89 -25.27
CA ARG A 61 -20.86 13.82 -24.00
C ARG A 61 -19.82 13.20 -23.08
N GLN A 62 -19.21 14.04 -22.26
CA GLN A 62 -18.44 13.64 -21.10
C GLN A 62 -19.32 12.64 -20.36
N LEU A 63 -18.93 11.36 -20.41
CA LEU A 63 -19.72 10.24 -19.94
C LEU A 63 -19.57 10.17 -18.42
N HIS A 64 -20.14 11.13 -17.70
CA HIS A 64 -20.45 10.92 -16.30
C HIS A 64 -21.62 9.94 -16.24
N SER A 65 -21.35 8.75 -15.71
CA SER A 65 -22.37 7.75 -15.45
C SER A 65 -23.20 8.18 -14.23
N SER A 66 -24.42 7.67 -14.08
CA SER A 66 -25.16 7.84 -12.82
C SER A 66 -24.41 7.21 -11.65
N GLY A 67 -23.67 6.13 -11.88
CA GLY A 67 -22.83 5.50 -10.86
C GLY A 67 -21.69 6.39 -10.38
N ASP A 68 -21.17 7.28 -11.23
CA ASP A 68 -20.12 8.23 -10.84
C ASP A 68 -20.66 9.24 -9.82
N ALA A 69 -21.90 9.69 -10.02
CA ALA A 69 -22.56 10.61 -9.10
C ALA A 69 -22.84 9.93 -7.75
N ASP A 70 -23.41 8.73 -7.77
CA ASP A 70 -23.74 7.96 -6.56
C ASP A 70 -22.46 7.64 -5.76
N LEU A 71 -21.39 7.22 -6.44
CA LEU A 71 -20.10 6.93 -5.81
C LEU A 71 -19.46 8.18 -5.20
N ALA A 72 -19.51 9.32 -5.90
CA ALA A 72 -18.96 10.57 -5.40
C ALA A 72 -19.69 11.10 -4.16
N GLU A 73 -21.01 10.90 -4.07
CA GLU A 73 -21.83 11.24 -2.90
C GLU A 73 -21.52 10.31 -1.73
N TYR A 74 -21.49 8.99 -1.96
CA TYR A 74 -21.10 8.02 -0.94
C TYR A 74 -19.73 8.34 -0.34
N LEU A 75 -18.70 8.49 -1.18
CA LEU A 75 -17.33 8.78 -0.74
C LEU A 75 -17.24 10.10 0.02
N LYS A 76 -18.12 11.07 -0.26
CA LYS A 76 -18.12 12.36 0.46
C LYS A 76 -18.46 12.19 1.92
N ASP A 77 -19.42 11.32 2.23
CA ASP A 77 -19.83 11.09 3.61
C ASP A 77 -18.86 10.11 4.30
N GLU A 78 -18.37 9.10 3.58
CA GLU A 78 -17.35 8.18 4.10
C GLU A 78 -16.07 8.92 4.51
N ILE A 79 -15.50 9.75 3.63
CA ILE A 79 -14.27 10.51 3.92
C ILE A 79 -14.44 11.40 5.16
N LYS A 80 -15.63 11.95 5.40
CA LYS A 80 -15.86 12.78 6.60
C LYS A 80 -15.80 11.94 7.86
N LEU A 81 -16.47 10.78 7.85
CA LEU A 81 -16.47 9.87 9.00
C LEU A 81 -15.05 9.39 9.31
N GLU A 82 -14.28 8.99 8.30
CA GLU A 82 -12.92 8.50 8.52
C GLU A 82 -11.97 9.59 9.04
N LYS A 83 -12.15 10.84 8.61
CA LYS A 83 -11.38 11.99 9.11
C LYS A 83 -11.70 12.38 10.55
N GLU A 84 -12.93 12.15 11.01
CA GLU A 84 -13.28 12.36 12.43
C GLU A 84 -12.53 11.38 13.35
N HIS A 85 -12.05 10.27 12.78
CA HIS A 85 -11.32 9.23 13.45
C HIS A 85 -9.80 9.23 13.18
N ASP A 86 -9.29 10.21 12.40
CA ASP A 86 -7.87 10.34 12.12
C ASP A 86 -7.06 10.59 13.40
N LYS A 87 -6.16 9.66 13.72
CA LYS A 87 -5.18 9.82 14.81
C LYS A 87 -4.01 10.66 14.33
N SER A 88 -3.53 11.57 15.18
CA SER A 88 -2.30 12.32 14.90
C SER A 88 -1.10 11.38 14.90
N ILE A 89 -0.40 11.31 13.76
CA ILE A 89 0.80 10.47 13.60
C ILE A 89 2.01 11.18 14.20
N SER A 90 2.70 10.51 15.12
CA SER A 90 3.96 11.00 15.68
C SER A 90 5.07 11.04 14.63
N LYS A 91 5.96 12.05 14.70
CA LYS A 91 7.16 12.13 13.84
C LYS A 91 8.29 11.19 14.29
N LYS A 92 8.11 10.54 15.43
CA LYS A 92 9.10 9.64 16.04
C LYS A 92 8.42 8.38 16.58
N VAL A 93 9.11 7.27 16.45
CA VAL A 93 8.75 5.96 17.02
C VAL A 93 9.91 5.54 17.91
N ARG A 94 9.74 5.59 19.25
CA ARG A 94 10.78 5.23 20.26
C ARG A 94 12.23 5.59 19.90
N GLY A 95 12.46 6.86 19.53
CA GLY A 95 13.81 7.36 19.22
C GLY A 95 14.28 7.17 17.77
N PHE A 96 13.51 6.45 16.95
CA PHE A 96 13.63 6.49 15.50
C PHE A 96 12.88 7.69 14.93
N GLU A 97 13.51 8.41 14.01
CA GLU A 97 12.89 9.51 13.29
C GLU A 97 12.34 9.01 11.95
N VAL A 98 11.14 9.46 11.58
CA VAL A 98 10.57 9.18 10.25
C VAL A 98 11.34 10.01 9.23
N SER A 99 12.28 9.39 8.52
CA SER A 99 13.16 10.07 7.57
C SER A 99 12.51 10.23 6.19
N LYS A 100 11.69 9.26 5.77
CA LYS A 100 10.88 9.33 4.54
C LYS A 100 9.52 8.66 4.73
N SER A 101 8.50 9.29 4.15
CA SER A 101 7.14 8.76 4.03
C SER A 101 6.62 9.09 2.64
N GLU A 102 6.93 8.22 1.68
CA GLU A 102 6.61 8.39 0.26
C GLU A 102 5.53 7.39 -0.15
N GLY A 103 4.29 7.84 -0.23
CA GLY A 103 3.14 6.97 -0.44
C GLY A 103 3.07 5.89 0.64
N PRO A 104 3.01 4.60 0.29
CA PRO A 104 2.93 3.51 1.28
C PRO A 104 4.30 3.15 1.89
N ASN A 105 5.41 3.67 1.37
CA ASN A 105 6.76 3.34 1.84
C ASN A 105 7.19 4.26 2.99
N VAL A 106 7.71 3.66 4.05
CA VAL A 106 8.18 4.37 5.24
C VAL A 106 9.61 3.97 5.56
N VAL A 107 10.41 4.96 5.94
CA VAL A 107 11.78 4.79 6.42
C VAL A 107 11.92 5.45 7.78
N LEU A 108 12.29 4.66 8.77
CA LEU A 108 12.66 5.12 10.11
C LEU A 108 14.18 5.07 10.24
N THR A 109 14.77 6.04 10.92
CA THR A 109 16.23 6.09 11.09
C THR A 109 16.58 6.49 12.52
N LYS A 110 17.53 5.76 13.10
CA LYS A 110 18.12 6.06 14.41
C LYS A 110 19.64 6.04 14.26
N LYS A 111 20.30 7.06 14.78
CA LYS A 111 21.76 7.11 14.88
C LYS A 111 22.13 6.83 16.32
N GLN A 112 22.97 5.83 16.54
CA GLN A 112 23.47 5.46 17.85
C GLN A 112 24.97 5.25 17.74
N ASP A 113 25.72 6.00 18.54
CA ASP A 113 27.18 6.03 18.51
C ASP A 113 27.75 6.31 17.10
N ASN A 114 28.34 5.29 16.46
CA ASN A 114 28.90 5.33 15.10
C ASN A 114 28.16 4.38 14.14
N GLU A 115 26.97 3.91 14.53
CA GLU A 115 26.10 3.06 13.72
C GLU A 115 24.83 3.83 13.32
N THR A 116 24.32 3.55 12.12
CA THR A 116 23.01 4.02 11.66
C THR A 116 22.10 2.82 11.45
N ILE A 117 20.98 2.81 12.18
CA ILE A 117 19.95 1.80 12.08
C ILE A 117 18.82 2.39 11.23
N THR A 118 18.47 1.71 10.14
CA THR A 118 17.43 2.14 9.22
C THR A 118 16.39 1.04 9.10
N ILE A 119 15.13 1.35 9.41
CA ILE A 119 14.01 0.41 9.29
C ILE A 119 13.16 0.84 8.11
N LYS A 120 12.90 -0.08 7.18
CA LYS A 120 12.13 0.17 5.96
C LYS A 120 10.94 -0.77 5.93
N PHE A 121 9.75 -0.24 5.67
CA PHE A 121 8.54 -1.04 5.54
C PHE A 121 7.53 -0.39 4.61
N ASN A 122 6.53 -1.19 4.23
CA ASN A 122 5.43 -0.77 3.38
C ASN A 122 4.11 -1.15 4.04
N VAL A 123 3.12 -0.26 4.02
CA VAL A 123 1.82 -0.48 4.68
C VAL A 123 0.75 -1.13 3.80
N ASN A 124 1.03 -1.39 2.51
CA ASN A 124 0.07 -2.03 1.61
C ASN A 124 -0.26 -3.46 2.05
N ASN A 125 -1.55 -3.79 2.14
CA ASN A 125 -2.04 -5.14 2.47
C ASN A 125 -1.50 -5.68 3.81
N THR A 126 -1.34 -4.79 4.80
CA THR A 126 -0.78 -5.15 6.12
C THR A 126 -1.81 -5.19 7.23
N VAL A 127 -3.06 -4.82 6.93
CA VAL A 127 -4.16 -4.84 7.89
C VAL A 127 -4.65 -6.28 8.04
N GLU A 128 -4.60 -6.79 9.26
CA GLU A 128 -5.13 -8.10 9.62
C GLU A 128 -6.51 -7.95 10.26
N ASP A 129 -7.46 -8.80 9.88
CA ASP A 129 -8.75 -8.89 10.55
C ASP A 129 -8.55 -9.58 11.91
N SER A 130 -8.77 -8.86 13.01
CA SER A 130 -8.65 -9.39 14.38
C SER A 130 -9.70 -10.47 14.73
N LEU A 131 -10.40 -11.02 13.74
CA LEU A 131 -11.31 -12.17 13.88
C LEU A 131 -10.57 -13.49 14.14
N LEU A 132 -9.24 -13.52 13.98
CA LEU A 132 -8.40 -14.69 14.28
C LEU A 132 -7.83 -14.67 15.72
N SER A 133 -8.00 -13.57 16.46
CA SER A 133 -7.40 -13.35 17.79
C SER A 133 -8.30 -13.69 18.99
N SER A 134 -9.47 -14.30 18.79
CA SER A 134 -10.41 -14.63 19.88
C SER A 134 -10.72 -16.12 19.96
N THR A 135 -9.71 -16.91 20.34
CA THR A 135 -10.00 -18.18 21.00
C THR A 135 -10.12 -17.89 22.50
N ASP A 136 -11.32 -18.12 23.01
CA ASP A 136 -11.76 -18.12 24.41
C ASP A 136 -12.41 -16.86 25.01
N GLN A 137 -13.71 -17.08 25.32
CA GLN A 137 -14.57 -16.45 26.32
C GLN A 137 -15.42 -15.26 25.87
N GLN A 138 -16.69 -15.59 25.61
CA GLN A 138 -17.89 -14.78 25.82
C GLN A 138 -17.65 -13.43 26.53
N GLN A 139 -17.58 -12.35 25.76
CA GLN A 139 -18.37 -11.12 25.95
C GLN A 139 -17.90 -10.03 24.97
N GLN A 140 -18.91 -9.35 24.42
CA GLN A 140 -18.86 -8.13 23.61
C GLN A 140 -18.45 -8.27 22.15
N GLU A 141 -19.43 -8.03 21.26
CA GLU A 141 -19.26 -7.52 19.89
C GLU A 141 -18.64 -6.09 19.94
N ASP A 142 -17.54 -5.91 20.67
CA ASP A 142 -16.82 -4.65 20.72
C ASP A 142 -15.83 -4.63 19.54
N ASP A 143 -16.08 -3.69 18.62
CA ASP A 143 -15.22 -3.19 17.53
C ASP A 143 -13.92 -4.00 17.29
N VAL A 144 -13.94 -4.91 16.30
CA VAL A 144 -12.74 -5.53 15.71
C VAL A 144 -11.82 -4.40 15.26
N ALA A 145 -10.77 -4.13 16.03
CA ALA A 145 -9.80 -3.11 15.70
C ALA A 145 -8.94 -3.61 14.54
N MET A 146 -9.02 -2.94 13.38
CA MET A 146 -8.12 -3.18 12.27
C MET A 146 -6.71 -2.75 12.67
N VAL A 147 -5.76 -3.67 12.65
CA VAL A 147 -4.37 -3.45 13.05
C VAL A 147 -3.45 -3.74 11.88
N SER A 148 -2.51 -2.83 11.59
CA SER A 148 -1.50 -2.98 10.55
C SER A 148 -0.20 -3.55 11.11
N ARG A 149 0.19 -4.74 10.64
CA ARG A 149 1.43 -5.45 11.01
C ARG A 149 2.33 -5.62 9.78
N PRO A 150 3.05 -4.56 9.37
CA PRO A 150 3.88 -4.63 8.16
C PRO A 150 5.12 -5.52 8.39
N ALA A 151 5.51 -6.29 7.37
CA ALA A 151 6.87 -6.81 7.29
C ALA A 151 7.87 -5.65 7.12
N PHE A 152 9.06 -5.78 7.70
CA PHE A 152 10.04 -4.70 7.69
C PHE A 152 11.47 -5.20 7.57
N VAL A 153 12.33 -4.36 7.01
CA VAL A 153 13.77 -4.63 6.84
C VAL A 153 14.56 -3.68 7.72
N ILE A 154 15.42 -4.24 8.55
CA ILE A 154 16.35 -3.51 9.41
C ILE A 154 17.72 -3.52 8.75
N GLU A 155 18.23 -2.35 8.39
CA GLU A 155 19.58 -2.16 7.88
C GLU A 155 20.47 -1.54 8.98
N ILE A 156 21.57 -2.21 9.31
CA ILE A 156 22.57 -1.75 10.28
C ILE A 156 23.86 -1.39 9.53
N ASP A 157 24.17 -0.09 9.48
CA ASP A 157 25.40 0.44 8.88
C ASP A 157 26.37 0.90 9.98
N LYS A 158 27.54 0.26 10.08
CA LYS A 158 28.61 0.59 11.04
C LYS A 158 29.68 1.54 10.49
N GLY A 159 29.44 2.14 9.31
CA GLY A 159 30.36 3.02 8.59
C GLY A 159 31.33 2.31 7.65
N GLY A 160 31.15 1.00 7.41
CA GLY A 160 31.98 0.19 6.52
C GLY A 160 31.58 0.28 5.04
N GLU A 161 32.06 -0.69 4.25
CA GLU A 161 31.65 -0.88 2.84
C GLU A 161 30.36 -1.70 2.70
N GLU A 162 29.96 -2.38 3.77
CA GLU A 162 28.81 -3.27 3.84
C GLU A 162 27.90 -2.90 5.01
N LYS A 163 26.62 -3.25 4.88
CA LYS A 163 25.57 -3.13 5.89
C LYS A 163 24.89 -4.48 6.05
N LEU A 164 24.50 -4.80 7.29
CA LEU A 164 23.72 -6.00 7.58
C LEU A 164 22.24 -5.68 7.40
N ALA A 165 21.54 -6.47 6.61
CA ALA A 165 20.11 -6.34 6.39
C ALA A 165 19.38 -7.56 6.91
N ILE A 166 18.35 -7.34 7.72
CA ILE A 166 17.55 -8.38 8.36
C ILE A 166 16.10 -8.11 8.02
N HIS A 167 15.45 -9.06 7.34
CA HIS A 167 14.03 -9.02 7.02
C HIS A 167 13.25 -9.70 8.14
N CYS A 168 12.33 -8.97 8.74
CA CYS A 168 11.54 -9.40 9.87
C CYS A 168 10.04 -9.33 9.58
N VAL A 169 9.29 -10.22 10.22
CA VAL A 169 7.83 -10.28 10.17
C VAL A 169 7.27 -10.42 11.58
N PHE A 170 6.01 -10.01 11.76
CA PHE A 170 5.28 -10.31 12.98
C PHE A 170 4.75 -11.76 12.88
N PRO A 171 4.99 -12.62 13.89
CA PRO A 171 4.46 -13.98 13.91
C PRO A 171 2.93 -14.00 13.82
N THR A 172 2.36 -15.00 13.15
CA THR A 172 0.92 -15.20 13.15
C THR A 172 0.49 -16.05 14.35
N HIS A 173 -0.76 -15.92 14.80
CA HIS A 173 -1.26 -16.69 15.96
C HIS A 173 -1.19 -18.22 15.79
N GLU A 174 -1.07 -18.72 14.56
CA GLU A 174 -0.87 -20.16 14.30
C GLU A 174 0.53 -20.63 14.76
N ASP A 175 1.52 -19.74 14.67
CA ASP A 175 2.94 -20.02 14.96
C ASP A 175 3.24 -20.04 16.46
N LEU A 176 2.41 -19.37 17.28
CA LEU A 176 2.57 -19.22 18.75
C LEU A 176 2.01 -20.40 19.58
N SER A 177 1.58 -21.49 18.93
CA SER A 177 0.74 -22.52 19.56
C SER A 177 1.48 -23.68 20.23
N ASN A 178 2.81 -23.63 20.32
CA ASN A 178 3.59 -24.65 21.01
C ASN A 178 4.56 -24.00 22.00
N GLU A 179 4.45 -24.42 23.26
CA GLU A 179 5.43 -24.28 24.35
C GLU A 179 5.09 -23.23 25.42
N THR A 180 5.32 -23.60 26.68
CA THR A 180 4.90 -22.88 27.89
C THR A 180 5.78 -21.66 28.14
N PRO A 181 5.22 -20.47 28.43
CA PRO A 181 5.99 -19.23 28.44
C PRO A 181 7.02 -19.22 29.58
N SER A 182 8.30 -19.28 29.21
CA SER A 182 9.40 -18.75 30.01
C SER A 182 9.53 -17.25 29.75
N ASN A 183 9.86 -16.44 30.77
CA ASN A 183 9.94 -14.97 30.64
C ASN A 183 10.96 -14.45 29.61
N GLU A 184 11.86 -15.30 29.10
CA GLU A 184 12.84 -14.97 28.04
C GLU A 184 12.26 -15.16 26.62
N GLU A 185 11.18 -15.95 26.46
CA GLU A 185 10.56 -16.28 25.15
C GLU A 185 9.61 -15.18 24.65
N ALA A 186 9.22 -14.23 25.52
CA ALA A 186 8.20 -13.23 25.22
C ALA A 186 8.57 -12.24 24.09
N TYR A 187 9.86 -12.10 23.75
CA TYR A 187 10.30 -11.26 22.63
C TYR A 187 10.40 -12.04 21.31
N GLU A 188 10.77 -13.33 21.37
CA GLU A 188 10.79 -14.24 20.21
C GLU A 188 9.37 -14.44 19.66
N ASP A 189 8.38 -14.39 20.54
CA ASP A 189 6.95 -14.42 20.18
C ASP A 189 6.46 -13.14 19.44
N LEU A 190 7.24 -12.06 19.46
CA LEU A 190 6.85 -10.77 18.87
C LEU A 190 7.53 -10.51 17.51
N LEU A 191 8.63 -11.19 17.22
CA LEU A 191 9.45 -10.91 16.04
C LEU A 191 10.09 -12.18 15.45
N GLU A 192 9.80 -12.44 14.18
CA GLU A 192 10.42 -13.53 13.42
C GLU A 192 11.41 -12.98 12.38
N ILE A 193 12.61 -13.55 12.31
CA ILE A 193 13.57 -13.24 11.24
C ILE A 193 13.32 -14.18 10.04
N GLN A 194 12.87 -13.61 8.91
CA GLN A 194 12.66 -14.37 7.68
C GLN A 194 13.95 -14.58 6.89
N ASP A 195 14.74 -13.53 6.70
CA ASP A 195 15.94 -13.57 5.88
C ASP A 195 17.01 -12.61 6.40
N VAL A 196 18.27 -12.96 6.16
CA VAL A 196 19.43 -12.12 6.48
C VAL A 196 20.37 -12.03 5.29
N ALA A 197 20.84 -10.82 4.99
CA ALA A 197 21.76 -10.56 3.90
C ALA A 197 22.83 -9.53 4.27
N LEU A 198 23.99 -9.61 3.61
CA LEU A 198 24.99 -8.54 3.60
C LEU A 198 24.83 -7.73 2.31
N LEU A 199 24.58 -6.44 2.47
CA LEU A 199 24.43 -5.51 1.36
C LEU A 199 25.65 -4.60 1.29
N LYS A 200 26.11 -4.28 0.07
CA LYS A 200 27.07 -3.19 -0.09
C LYS A 200 26.41 -1.85 0.23
N LYS A 201 27.20 -0.84 0.60
CA LYS A 201 26.73 0.48 1.07
C LYS A 201 25.63 1.13 0.22
N ASN A 202 25.74 1.00 -1.10
CA ASN A 202 24.79 1.58 -2.06
C ASN A 202 23.94 0.52 -2.79
N GLN A 203 23.92 -0.71 -2.28
CA GLN A 203 23.14 -1.79 -2.85
C GLN A 203 21.77 -1.85 -2.16
N GLU A 204 20.73 -2.00 -2.97
CA GLU A 204 19.39 -2.35 -2.51
C GLU A 204 19.29 -3.86 -2.40
N TRP A 205 18.36 -4.33 -1.56
CA TRP A 205 18.09 -5.76 -1.48
C TRP A 205 17.31 -6.18 -2.72
N ASP A 206 17.96 -6.93 -3.60
CA ASP A 206 17.40 -7.49 -4.82
C ASP A 206 17.71 -8.99 -4.92
N ASP A 207 17.23 -9.65 -5.99
CA ASP A 207 17.38 -11.09 -6.20
C ASP A 207 18.84 -11.54 -6.45
N ASP A 208 19.76 -10.60 -6.73
CA ASP A 208 21.18 -10.90 -6.97
C ASP A 208 21.98 -10.95 -5.65
N VAL A 209 21.38 -10.53 -4.53
CA VAL A 209 21.97 -10.61 -3.19
C VAL A 209 21.75 -12.00 -2.59
N TYR A 210 22.83 -12.63 -2.12
CA TYR A 210 22.69 -13.85 -1.33
C TYR A 210 22.03 -13.55 0.02
N SER A 211 20.90 -14.20 0.29
CA SER A 211 20.22 -14.20 1.58
C SER A 211 20.20 -15.59 2.21
N LEU A 212 20.27 -15.62 3.54
CA LEU A 212 20.06 -16.81 4.35
C LEU A 212 18.67 -16.74 4.99
N SER A 213 17.83 -17.73 4.68
CA SER A 213 16.50 -17.85 5.31
C SER A 213 16.60 -18.27 6.77
N GLY A 214 15.79 -17.67 7.63
CA GLY A 214 15.66 -17.98 9.05
C GLY A 214 15.34 -19.46 9.31
N ASN A 215 14.55 -20.08 8.44
CA ASN A 215 14.12 -21.48 8.57
C ASN A 215 15.27 -22.51 8.52
N VAL A 216 16.39 -22.14 7.91
CA VAL A 216 17.58 -23.01 7.80
C VAL A 216 18.77 -22.45 8.58
N MET A 217 18.55 -21.37 9.33
CA MET A 217 19.55 -20.73 10.16
C MET A 217 19.84 -21.59 11.40
N ASP A 218 21.08 -21.57 11.85
CA ASP A 218 21.44 -22.15 13.15
C ASP A 218 20.74 -21.39 14.29
N GLY A 219 20.15 -22.10 15.25
CA GLY A 219 19.36 -21.48 16.32
C GLY A 219 20.17 -20.49 17.17
N ASN A 220 21.43 -20.82 17.50
CA ASN A 220 22.26 -19.90 18.28
C ASN A 220 22.62 -18.64 17.48
N LEU A 221 22.79 -18.74 16.16
CA LEU A 221 22.95 -17.56 15.30
C LEU A 221 21.68 -16.70 15.30
N TYR A 222 20.50 -17.33 15.24
CA TYR A 222 19.21 -16.65 15.29
C TYR A 222 19.04 -15.85 16.60
N ASP A 223 19.27 -16.47 17.75
CA ASP A 223 19.19 -15.83 19.07
C ASP A 223 20.16 -14.66 19.20
N MET A 224 21.39 -14.82 18.69
CA MET A 224 22.40 -13.76 18.69
C MET A 224 21.97 -12.56 17.82
N LEU A 225 21.27 -12.79 16.71
CA LEU A 225 20.76 -11.71 15.86
C LEU A 225 19.60 -10.98 16.53
N LEU A 226 18.66 -11.69 17.16
CA LEU A 226 17.56 -11.07 17.90
C LEU A 226 18.08 -10.21 19.06
N LYS A 227 19.00 -10.74 19.86
CA LYS A 227 19.66 -9.97 20.92
C LYS A 227 20.35 -8.71 20.39
N MET A 228 21.03 -8.82 19.23
CA MET A 228 21.69 -7.70 18.59
C MET A 228 20.70 -6.59 18.16
N LEU A 229 19.48 -6.96 17.74
CA LEU A 229 18.39 -6.05 17.40
C LEU A 229 17.81 -5.36 18.65
N GLU A 230 17.58 -6.12 19.71
CA GLU A 230 17.09 -5.63 21.00
C GLU A 230 18.04 -4.57 21.59
N GLU A 231 19.35 -4.85 21.62
CA GLU A 231 20.38 -3.90 22.09
C GLU A 231 20.42 -2.58 21.27
N ARG A 232 19.92 -2.60 20.03
CA ARG A 232 19.80 -1.44 19.14
C ARG A 232 18.48 -0.68 19.29
N GLY A 233 17.60 -1.17 20.17
CA GLY A 233 16.31 -0.58 20.49
C GLY A 233 15.20 -0.96 19.54
N VAL A 234 15.32 -2.12 18.88
CA VAL A 234 14.18 -2.83 18.29
C VAL A 234 13.69 -3.80 19.37
N ASP A 235 13.08 -3.29 20.44
CA ASP A 235 12.58 -4.06 21.59
C ASP A 235 11.06 -4.26 21.49
N ALA A 236 10.46 -4.98 22.45
CA ALA A 236 9.00 -5.22 22.49
C ALA A 236 8.19 -3.91 22.46
N ASP A 237 8.61 -2.92 23.25
CA ASP A 237 8.01 -1.58 23.28
C ASP A 237 8.06 -0.89 21.91
N PHE A 238 9.17 -1.02 21.18
CA PHE A 238 9.29 -0.49 19.82
C PHE A 238 8.33 -1.19 18.85
N LEU A 239 8.18 -2.51 18.95
CA LEU A 239 7.28 -3.29 18.09
C LEU A 239 5.82 -2.88 18.29
N ASP A 240 5.37 -2.72 19.55
CA ASP A 240 4.03 -2.21 19.87
C ASP A 240 3.80 -0.80 19.30
N ASP A 241 4.74 0.12 19.55
CA ASP A 241 4.67 1.49 19.03
C ASP A 241 4.71 1.51 17.48
N LEU A 242 5.42 0.58 16.84
CA LEU A 242 5.49 0.45 15.39
C LEU A 242 4.15 0.01 14.81
N VAL A 243 3.48 -0.96 15.43
CA VAL A 243 2.14 -1.43 15.04
C VAL A 243 1.11 -0.30 15.15
N ASP A 244 1.11 0.44 16.28
CA ASP A 244 0.22 1.59 16.48
C ASP A 244 0.47 2.70 15.47
N TRP A 245 1.74 2.99 15.20
CA TRP A 245 2.13 3.99 14.22
C TRP A 245 1.75 3.56 12.81
N SER A 246 2.02 2.30 12.43
CA SER A 246 1.70 1.75 11.12
C SER A 246 0.20 1.77 10.87
N THR A 247 -0.60 1.38 11.86
CA THR A 247 -2.07 1.42 11.80
C THR A 247 -2.57 2.83 11.54
N SER A 248 -2.00 3.83 12.20
CA SER A 248 -2.37 5.24 11.98
C SER A 248 -1.92 5.75 10.61
N TYR A 249 -0.76 5.30 10.12
CA TYR A 249 -0.23 5.69 8.81
C TYR A 249 -0.98 5.01 7.64
N GLU A 250 -1.36 3.75 7.79
CA GLU A 250 -2.20 3.01 6.85
C GLU A 250 -3.56 3.71 6.69
N HIS A 251 -4.23 4.00 7.81
CA HIS A 251 -5.52 4.71 7.80
C HIS A 251 -5.46 6.05 7.07
N LYS A 252 -4.38 6.82 7.29
CA LYS A 252 -4.15 8.08 6.56
C LYS A 252 -4.01 7.87 5.04
N ASN A 253 -3.31 6.82 4.62
CA ASN A 253 -3.20 6.48 3.20
C ASN A 253 -4.54 6.02 2.62
N TYR A 254 -5.34 5.28 3.39
CA TYR A 254 -6.69 4.90 3.01
C TYR A 254 -7.58 6.13 2.78
N VAL A 255 -7.62 7.08 3.70
CA VAL A 255 -8.35 8.35 3.52
C VAL A 255 -7.86 9.10 2.27
N THR A 256 -6.54 9.16 2.05
CA THR A 256 -5.94 9.80 0.87
C THR A 256 -6.37 9.10 -0.43
N LEU A 257 -6.47 7.77 -0.42
CA LEU A 257 -6.96 6.98 -1.54
C LEU A 257 -8.44 7.29 -1.84
N LEU A 258 -9.29 7.34 -0.81
CA LEU A 258 -10.71 7.70 -0.97
C LEU A 258 -10.87 9.10 -1.58
N GLU A 259 -10.08 10.08 -1.13
CA GLU A 259 -10.05 11.43 -1.73
C GLU A 259 -9.60 11.41 -3.19
N GLY A 260 -8.60 10.60 -3.51
CA GLY A 260 -8.12 10.40 -4.88
C GLY A 260 -9.18 9.80 -5.79
N ILE A 261 -9.86 8.74 -5.34
CA ILE A 261 -10.97 8.10 -6.07
C ILE A 261 -12.11 9.11 -6.26
N GLN A 262 -12.49 9.82 -5.20
CA GLN A 262 -13.55 10.82 -5.29
C GLN A 262 -13.22 11.91 -6.30
N SER A 263 -11.97 12.39 -6.28
CA SER A 263 -11.49 13.41 -7.22
C SER A 263 -11.47 12.89 -8.66
N PHE A 264 -11.05 11.65 -8.86
CA PHE A 264 -11.06 10.97 -10.16
C PHE A 264 -12.49 10.85 -10.72
N VAL A 265 -13.44 10.38 -9.93
CA VAL A 265 -14.84 10.18 -10.36
C VAL A 265 -15.55 11.51 -10.65
N LYS A 266 -15.17 12.59 -9.94
CA LYS A 266 -15.65 13.96 -10.21
C LYS A 266 -14.97 14.60 -11.41
N SER A 267 -13.81 14.09 -11.85
CA SER A 267 -13.06 14.64 -12.98
C SER A 267 -13.73 14.29 -14.32
N LYS A 268 -13.54 15.15 -15.32
CA LYS A 268 -14.29 15.16 -16.59
C LYS A 268 -13.61 14.37 -17.70
#